data_AF-A0A1W9PSH8-F1
#
_entry.id   AF-A0A1W9PSH8-F1
#
_cell.length_a   1.000
_cell.length_b   1.000
_cell.length_c   1.000
_cell.angle_alpha   90.00
_cell.angle_beta   90.00
_cell.angle_gamma   90.00
#
_symmetry.space_group_name_H-M   'P 1'
#
loop_
_entity.id
_entity.type
_entity.pdbx_description
1 polymer ?
#
loop_
_entity_poly.entity_id
_entity_poly.type
_entity_poly.pdbx_seq_one_letter_code
_entity_poly.pdbx_strand_id
1 'polypeptide(L)'
;MDLACALARSKNGMVRIVAGNSSTKPQTWTWLKDYQENSEIPLDIILHHRQIAERIILQENKKSNAEMLVLGWSGKTSGGRYILSRTLDAVLQNASNNILVSQRNYSGSPQRILIPVAGGPNAIQAVEIAHRLNPQAEITLLFVATRHLEAEIDVGRKRLSAVSDFFPDIKTIHEVVVADNPIKGILREAKDGYNLLIIGASAEKNIFDRFIFGNIPKAIFHRSPIPTIILRRKIPFFRSASQKLWVRLFNFLPTASSSEQVNAYQTIQKGIRHNKDYSLTLSLGAIFAALGFLLDSPEIIVGSMMVSPLMAAILGMSLNIVLGKSRNLWRALIMMLRGVILAIIMGGIIGLIAPNPQVTHEMLAFSQPSLLDLGIALVAGITAAYAISRTNVSNAFAGVAVAAALTPPLANIGLTLVVAVAAALTPPLANIGLTLVMRQFTLAQGASLLFITNLIAIIAAGALVFIWLGFSFAAWASGGNSSANTSNNSLSNINIPHNFICPIASECGRSYKNWSRRARRCEVG
;
A
#
# COMPACT_ATOMS: atom_id res chain seq x y z
N MET A 1 22.70 8.66 -23.31
CA MET A 1 22.86 10.03 -23.82
C MET A 1 21.72 10.38 -24.72
N ASP A 2 21.60 9.72 -25.88
CA ASP A 2 20.53 9.97 -26.86
C ASP A 2 19.14 10.03 -26.22
N LEU A 3 18.84 9.11 -25.31
CA LEU A 3 17.59 9.11 -24.55
C LEU A 3 17.40 10.36 -23.65
N ALA A 4 18.45 10.79 -22.95
CA ALA A 4 18.39 11.99 -22.12
C ALA A 4 18.27 13.25 -22.98
N CYS A 5 18.96 13.29 -24.12
CA CYS A 5 18.87 14.37 -25.10
C CYS A 5 17.45 14.44 -25.73
N ALA A 6 16.89 13.31 -26.15
CA ALA A 6 15.52 13.25 -26.67
C ALA A 6 14.49 13.82 -25.66
N LEU A 7 14.64 13.49 -24.37
CA LEU A 7 13.77 14.02 -23.31
C LEU A 7 14.01 15.50 -22.99
N ALA A 8 15.23 16.00 -23.12
CA ALA A 8 15.56 17.40 -22.89
C ALA A 8 15.08 18.31 -24.04
N ARG A 9 15.13 17.84 -25.30
CA ARG A 9 14.64 18.55 -26.49
C ARG A 9 13.19 19.00 -26.35
N SER A 10 12.32 18.16 -25.80
CA SER A 10 10.88 18.47 -25.71
C SER A 10 10.56 19.69 -24.83
N LYS A 11 11.50 20.15 -23.99
CA LYS A 11 11.26 21.16 -22.94
C LYS A 11 12.37 22.21 -22.83
N ASN A 12 13.26 22.31 -23.82
CA ASN A 12 14.42 23.21 -23.81
C ASN A 12 15.30 23.03 -22.53
N GLY A 13 15.42 21.77 -22.07
CA GLY A 13 16.13 21.42 -20.85
C GLY A 13 17.64 21.26 -21.04
N MET A 14 18.36 21.00 -19.95
CA MET A 14 19.81 20.73 -19.96
C MET A 14 20.08 19.27 -19.59
N VAL A 15 21.09 18.68 -20.22
CA VAL A 15 21.60 17.36 -19.84
C VAL A 15 22.99 17.50 -19.20
N ARG A 16 23.11 17.08 -17.95
CA ARG A 16 24.38 16.97 -17.25
C ARG A 16 24.95 15.58 -17.41
N ILE A 17 26.09 15.46 -18.06
CA ILE A 17 26.82 14.22 -18.24
C ILE A 17 27.83 14.08 -17.10
N VAL A 18 27.80 12.92 -16.42
CA VAL A 18 28.74 12.63 -15.31
C VAL A 18 29.61 11.44 -15.68
N ALA A 19 30.87 11.68 -16.03
CA ALA A 19 31.81 10.61 -16.35
C ALA A 19 32.84 10.44 -15.23
N GLY A 20 33.12 9.19 -14.87
CA GLY A 20 34.08 8.85 -13.81
C GLY A 20 34.93 7.65 -14.19
N ASN A 21 36.22 7.70 -13.86
CA ASN A 21 37.14 6.57 -14.04
C ASN A 21 37.71 6.10 -12.69
N SER A 22 37.65 4.78 -12.45
CA SER A 22 38.28 4.13 -11.30
C SER A 22 39.75 3.71 -11.57
N SER A 23 40.20 3.77 -12.82
CA SER A 23 41.56 3.39 -13.23
C SER A 23 42.58 4.53 -13.01
N THR A 24 43.83 4.13 -12.74
CA THR A 24 44.97 5.05 -12.56
C THR A 24 45.48 5.67 -13.86
N LYS A 25 45.09 5.12 -15.03
CA LYS A 25 45.49 5.66 -16.34
C LYS A 25 44.54 6.79 -16.79
N PRO A 26 45.06 7.96 -17.21
CA PRO A 26 44.22 9.02 -17.77
C PRO A 26 43.55 8.52 -19.06
N GLN A 27 42.22 8.48 -19.05
CA GLN A 27 41.45 8.28 -20.28
C GLN A 27 41.12 9.65 -20.86
N THR A 28 41.45 9.84 -22.14
CA THR A 28 41.05 11.01 -22.90
C THR A 28 39.62 10.79 -23.42
N TRP A 29 38.69 11.56 -22.86
CA TRP A 29 37.28 11.56 -23.27
C TRP A 29 37.04 12.56 -24.41
N THR A 30 37.90 12.57 -25.43
CA THR A 30 37.82 13.56 -26.53
C THR A 30 36.50 13.48 -27.29
N TRP A 31 35.98 12.27 -27.50
CA TRP A 31 34.68 12.04 -28.14
C TRP A 31 33.49 12.70 -27.41
N LEU A 32 33.61 12.97 -26.10
CA LEU A 32 32.57 13.67 -25.34
C LEU A 32 32.51 15.15 -25.70
N LYS A 33 33.67 15.76 -26.01
CA LYS A 33 33.73 17.14 -26.49
C LYS A 33 33.16 17.23 -27.91
N ASP A 34 33.54 16.29 -28.78
CA ASP A 34 33.00 16.20 -30.13
C ASP A 34 31.46 16.01 -30.11
N TYR A 35 30.94 15.23 -29.15
CA TYR A 35 29.49 15.06 -28.96
C TYR A 35 28.83 16.33 -28.39
N GLN A 36 29.53 17.07 -27.52
CA GLN A 36 29.05 18.35 -26.98
C GLN A 36 28.89 19.40 -28.06
N GLU A 37 29.87 19.52 -28.96
CA GLU A 37 29.87 20.49 -30.05
C GLU A 37 28.79 20.21 -31.10
N ASN A 38 28.46 18.92 -31.32
CA ASN A 38 27.44 18.50 -32.29
C ASN A 38 26.03 18.35 -31.69
N SER A 39 25.83 18.69 -30.41
CA SER A 39 24.55 18.56 -29.73
C SER A 39 23.73 19.84 -29.86
N GLU A 40 22.47 19.70 -30.28
CA GLU A 40 21.49 20.80 -30.33
C GLU A 40 20.99 21.25 -28.93
N ILE A 41 21.42 20.57 -27.86
CA ILE A 41 20.97 20.79 -26.47
C ILE A 41 22.16 21.20 -25.61
N PRO A 42 22.00 22.13 -24.66
CA PRO A 42 23.05 22.45 -23.69
C PRO A 42 23.47 21.20 -22.89
N LEU A 43 24.74 20.84 -23.03
CA LEU A 43 25.39 19.75 -22.32
C LEU A 43 26.40 20.28 -21.30
N ASP A 44 26.27 19.85 -20.05
CA ASP A 44 27.22 20.13 -18.97
C ASP A 44 27.99 18.85 -18.63
N ILE A 45 29.29 18.81 -18.91
CA ILE A 45 30.11 17.60 -18.76
C ILE A 45 31.00 17.71 -17.53
N ILE A 46 30.75 16.86 -16.54
CA ILE A 46 31.54 16.76 -15.31
C ILE A 46 32.38 15.48 -15.34
N LEU A 47 33.69 15.63 -15.28
CA LEU A 47 34.66 14.54 -15.26
C LEU A 47 35.26 14.39 -13.86
N HIS A 48 35.13 13.19 -13.28
CA HIS A 48 35.71 12.84 -11.98
C HIS A 48 36.86 11.83 -12.14
N HIS A 49 37.97 12.08 -11.44
CA HIS A 49 39.14 11.20 -11.40
C HIS A 49 39.27 10.47 -10.06
N ARG A 50 39.63 9.18 -10.08
CA ARG A 50 39.95 8.36 -8.90
C ARG A 50 38.85 8.29 -7.83
N GLN A 51 37.59 8.18 -8.25
CA GLN A 51 36.46 8.00 -7.33
C GLN A 51 35.55 6.85 -7.76
N ILE A 52 34.85 6.26 -6.79
CA ILE A 52 33.89 5.16 -7.02
C ILE A 52 32.66 5.73 -7.74
N ALA A 53 32.27 5.12 -8.85
CA ALA A 53 31.20 5.60 -9.73
C ALA A 53 29.88 5.91 -8.97
N GLU A 54 29.48 5.06 -8.02
CA GLU A 54 28.25 5.26 -7.25
C GLU A 54 28.28 6.55 -6.41
N ARG A 55 29.43 6.89 -5.82
CA ARG A 55 29.59 8.09 -5.00
C ARG A 55 29.54 9.34 -5.86
N ILE A 56 30.24 9.32 -6.99
CA ILE A 56 30.22 10.42 -7.96
C ILE A 56 28.77 10.70 -8.40
N ILE A 57 28.06 9.66 -8.84
CA ILE A 57 26.68 9.79 -9.34
C ILE A 57 25.77 10.37 -8.26
N LEU A 58 25.84 9.86 -7.02
CA LEU A 58 24.98 10.31 -5.93
C LEU A 58 25.35 11.72 -5.43
N GLN A 59 26.64 12.09 -5.44
CA GLN A 59 27.07 13.43 -5.08
C GLN A 59 26.62 14.46 -6.10
N GLU A 60 26.85 14.19 -7.39
CA GLU A 60 26.42 15.11 -8.46
C GLU A 60 24.90 15.18 -8.56
N ASN A 61 24.18 14.06 -8.32
CA ASN A 61 22.72 14.06 -8.25
C ASN A 61 22.17 14.93 -7.10
N LYS A 62 22.89 15.04 -5.98
CA LYS A 62 22.51 15.93 -4.86
C LYS A 62 22.88 17.39 -5.12
N LYS A 63 23.99 17.65 -5.81
CA LYS A 63 24.45 19.00 -6.15
C LYS A 63 23.64 19.61 -7.30
N SER A 64 23.12 18.78 -8.18
CA SER A 64 22.27 19.20 -9.29
C SER A 64 20.83 19.41 -8.84
N ASN A 65 20.14 20.36 -9.47
CA ASN A 65 18.68 20.41 -9.52
C ASN A 65 18.12 19.47 -10.61
N ALA A 66 18.77 18.33 -10.85
CA ALA A 66 18.26 17.33 -11.76
C ALA A 66 16.97 16.74 -11.18
N GLU A 67 16.01 16.50 -12.05
CA GLU A 67 14.72 15.96 -11.67
C GLU A 67 14.58 14.49 -12.12
N MET A 68 15.40 14.09 -13.10
CA MET A 68 15.52 12.71 -13.55
C MET A 68 16.98 12.28 -13.72
N LEU A 69 17.27 11.06 -13.27
CA LEU A 69 18.54 10.37 -13.43
C LEU A 69 18.39 9.28 -14.50
N VAL A 70 19.11 9.41 -15.60
CA VAL A 70 19.08 8.48 -16.74
C VAL A 70 20.31 7.59 -16.68
N LEU A 71 20.12 6.29 -16.45
CA LEU A 71 21.19 5.31 -16.29
C LEU A 71 21.16 4.31 -17.45
N GLY A 72 22.33 4.02 -18.03
CA GLY A 72 22.51 2.87 -18.92
C GLY A 72 22.89 1.62 -18.14
N TRP A 73 22.37 0.46 -18.52
CA TRP A 73 22.78 -0.83 -17.96
C TRP A 73 23.13 -1.81 -19.08
N SER A 74 24.36 -2.32 -19.07
CA SER A 74 24.87 -3.25 -20.09
C SER A 74 24.35 -4.68 -19.99
N GLY A 75 23.43 -4.98 -19.06
CA GLY A 75 22.82 -6.30 -18.88
C GLY A 75 23.72 -7.37 -18.22
N LYS A 76 25.00 -7.07 -17.95
CA LYS A 76 25.88 -7.95 -17.17
C LYS A 76 25.44 -7.88 -15.70
N THR A 77 25.03 -9.02 -15.14
CA THR A 77 24.79 -9.18 -13.71
C THR A 77 26.12 -9.38 -12.99
N SER A 78 26.30 -8.71 -11.85
CA SER A 78 27.45 -8.98 -10.99
C SER A 78 27.11 -10.19 -10.11
N GLY A 79 27.92 -11.26 -10.16
CA GLY A 79 27.69 -12.44 -9.31
C GLY A 79 27.65 -12.07 -7.80
N GLY A 80 26.83 -12.79 -7.02
CA GLY A 80 26.70 -12.59 -5.58
C GLY A 80 25.43 -11.84 -5.16
N ARG A 81 25.53 -10.94 -4.16
CA ARG A 81 24.39 -10.20 -3.55
C ARG A 81 23.82 -9.05 -4.41
N TYR A 82 24.34 -8.81 -5.61
CA TYR A 82 23.97 -7.68 -6.48
C TYR A 82 23.05 -8.15 -7.61
N ILE A 83 22.06 -7.33 -7.96
CA ILE A 83 20.96 -7.68 -8.87
C ILE A 83 21.23 -7.16 -10.28
N LEU A 84 21.59 -5.88 -10.43
CA LEU A 84 21.95 -5.29 -11.72
C LEU A 84 23.47 -5.16 -11.81
N SER A 85 24.03 -4.29 -10.97
CA SER A 85 25.46 -4.13 -10.74
C SER A 85 25.68 -3.44 -9.40
N ARG A 86 26.87 -3.59 -8.80
CA ARG A 86 27.22 -2.91 -7.54
C ARG A 86 26.93 -1.40 -7.59
N THR A 87 27.26 -0.77 -8.71
CA THR A 87 27.06 0.67 -8.92
C THR A 87 25.60 1.03 -9.15
N LEU A 88 24.89 0.32 -10.03
CA LEU A 88 23.49 0.62 -10.32
C LEU A 88 22.60 0.38 -9.10
N ASP A 89 22.80 -0.73 -8.39
CA ASP A 89 22.02 -1.05 -7.20
C ASP A 89 22.21 0.01 -6.11
N ALA A 90 23.46 0.46 -5.88
CA ALA A 90 23.76 1.52 -4.92
C ALA A 90 23.14 2.87 -5.30
N VAL A 91 23.19 3.23 -6.58
CA VAL A 91 22.57 4.46 -7.09
C VAL A 91 21.06 4.39 -6.98
N LEU A 92 20.44 3.28 -7.38
CA LEU A 92 19.01 3.05 -7.23
C LEU A 92 18.57 3.14 -5.78
N GLN A 93 19.32 2.57 -4.83
CA GLN A 93 18.98 2.64 -3.40
C GLN A 93 18.95 4.06 -2.84
N ASN A 94 19.83 4.94 -3.32
CA ASN A 94 20.14 6.19 -2.63
C ASN A 94 19.81 7.46 -3.43
N ALA A 95 19.46 7.34 -4.71
CA ALA A 95 19.12 8.49 -5.55
C ALA A 95 17.82 9.15 -5.09
N SER A 96 17.83 10.49 -5.07
CA SER A 96 16.73 11.32 -4.58
C SER A 96 15.74 11.74 -5.67
N ASN A 97 15.93 11.29 -6.91
CA ASN A 97 15.27 11.79 -8.12
C ASN A 97 14.54 10.64 -8.83
N ASN A 98 13.69 10.95 -9.81
CA ASN A 98 13.11 9.91 -10.67
C ASN A 98 14.24 9.21 -11.43
N ILE A 99 14.16 7.90 -11.58
CA ILE A 99 15.22 7.12 -12.23
C ILE A 99 14.67 6.44 -13.46
N LEU A 100 15.40 6.59 -14.55
CA LEU A 100 15.17 5.92 -15.81
C LEU A 100 16.36 5.01 -16.07
N VAL A 101 16.12 3.72 -16.26
CA VAL A 101 17.16 2.74 -16.61
C VAL A 101 16.90 2.18 -18.00
N SER A 102 17.89 2.23 -18.87
CA SER A 102 17.82 1.72 -20.24
C SER A 102 18.80 0.57 -20.47
N GLN A 103 18.35 -0.50 -21.12
CA GLN A 103 19.11 -1.75 -21.31
C GLN A 103 20.12 -1.73 -22.45
N ARG A 104 19.79 -1.04 -23.53
CA ARG A 104 20.53 -1.06 -24.79
C ARG A 104 20.68 0.38 -25.24
N ASN A 105 21.62 0.61 -26.16
CA ASN A 105 21.67 1.90 -26.87
C ASN A 105 20.36 2.06 -27.63
N TYR A 106 19.42 2.73 -26.99
CA TYR A 106 18.23 3.25 -27.64
C TYR A 106 18.70 4.37 -28.55
N SER A 107 18.57 4.16 -29.86
CA SER A 107 18.90 5.12 -30.90
C SER A 107 17.69 5.29 -31.81
N GLY A 108 17.14 6.50 -31.90
CA GLY A 108 16.02 6.84 -32.78
C GLY A 108 14.81 7.43 -32.06
N SER A 109 13.70 7.59 -32.78
CA SER A 109 12.37 7.96 -32.28
C SER A 109 11.44 6.74 -32.37
N PRO A 110 10.74 6.33 -31.30
CA PRO A 110 9.94 5.12 -31.32
C PRO A 110 8.60 5.42 -32.01
N GLN A 111 8.12 4.53 -32.88
CA GLN A 111 6.81 4.70 -33.54
C GLN A 111 5.68 3.96 -32.82
N ARG A 112 5.99 2.84 -32.15
CA ARG A 112 5.00 1.98 -31.47
C ARG A 112 5.54 1.58 -30.10
N ILE A 113 4.91 2.12 -29.07
CA ILE A 113 5.38 2.02 -27.69
C ILE A 113 4.39 1.18 -26.88
N LEU A 114 4.89 0.13 -26.24
CA LEU A 114 4.11 -0.72 -25.34
C LEU A 114 4.35 -0.30 -23.89
N ILE A 115 3.27 -0.10 -23.13
CA ILE A 115 3.30 0.29 -21.72
C ILE A 115 2.42 -0.66 -20.90
N PRO A 116 3.00 -1.66 -20.21
CA PRO A 116 2.27 -2.50 -19.28
C PRO A 116 1.80 -1.72 -18.05
N VAL A 117 0.52 -1.82 -17.73
CA VAL A 117 -0.13 -1.10 -16.63
C VAL A 117 -0.63 -2.09 -15.58
N ALA A 118 -0.01 -2.07 -14.39
CA ALA A 118 -0.52 -2.80 -13.22
C ALA A 118 -1.42 -1.93 -12.31
N GLY A 119 -1.57 -0.64 -12.64
CA GLY A 119 -2.10 0.41 -11.77
C GLY A 119 -0.99 1.10 -10.97
N GLY A 120 -1.06 2.41 -10.83
CA GLY A 120 -0.11 3.21 -10.02
C GLY A 120 0.62 4.32 -10.79
N PRO A 121 1.38 5.16 -10.07
CA PRO A 121 1.89 6.44 -10.59
C PRO A 121 2.98 6.31 -11.66
N ASN A 122 3.65 5.16 -11.75
CA ASN A 122 4.69 4.94 -12.77
C ASN A 122 4.09 4.77 -14.18
N ALA A 123 2.85 4.29 -14.31
CA ALA A 123 2.19 4.15 -15.61
C ALA A 123 1.90 5.51 -16.25
N ILE A 124 1.42 6.46 -15.44
CA ILE A 124 1.17 7.85 -15.85
C ILE A 124 2.48 8.48 -16.36
N GLN A 125 3.57 8.33 -15.60
CA GLN A 125 4.89 8.84 -16.00
C GLN A 125 5.45 8.13 -17.24
N ALA A 126 5.12 6.86 -17.45
CA ALA A 126 5.51 6.13 -18.65
C ALA A 126 4.86 6.70 -19.92
N VAL A 127 3.56 7.02 -19.86
CA VAL A 127 2.84 7.66 -20.97
C VAL A 127 3.42 9.03 -21.29
N GLU A 128 3.68 9.83 -20.25
CA GLU A 128 4.29 11.15 -20.41
C GLU A 128 5.67 11.06 -21.09
N ILE A 129 6.52 10.12 -20.66
CA ILE A 129 7.84 9.89 -21.26
C ILE A 129 7.71 9.38 -22.69
N ALA A 130 6.80 8.44 -22.95
CA ALA A 130 6.54 7.92 -24.29
C ALA A 130 6.18 9.04 -25.27
N HIS A 131 5.24 9.92 -24.89
CA HIS A 131 4.82 11.04 -25.72
C HIS A 131 5.94 12.06 -25.95
N ARG A 132 6.81 12.30 -24.96
CA ARG A 132 7.99 13.17 -25.14
C ARG A 132 9.03 12.60 -26.07
N LEU A 133 9.21 11.28 -26.08
CA LEU A 133 10.16 10.63 -26.98
C LEU A 133 9.72 10.73 -28.44
N ASN A 134 8.43 10.63 -28.70
CA ASN A 134 7.85 10.91 -30.00
C ASN A 134 6.34 11.23 -29.86
N PRO A 135 5.92 12.49 -30.08
CA PRO A 135 4.51 12.88 -29.99
C PRO A 135 3.59 12.16 -30.97
N GLN A 136 4.14 11.66 -32.09
CA GLN A 136 3.41 10.93 -33.12
C GLN A 136 3.42 9.41 -32.91
N ALA A 137 4.03 8.92 -31.82
CA ALA A 137 4.06 7.49 -31.53
C ALA A 137 2.68 6.97 -31.16
N GLU A 138 2.37 5.76 -31.62
CA GLU A 138 1.24 4.99 -31.16
C GLU A 138 1.58 4.36 -29.80
N ILE A 139 0.84 4.77 -28.76
CA ILE A 139 1.07 4.32 -27.38
C ILE A 139 -0.01 3.29 -27.02
N THR A 140 0.40 2.04 -26.82
CA THR A 140 -0.49 0.98 -26.35
C THR A 140 -0.31 0.75 -24.85
N LEU A 141 -1.39 0.94 -24.09
CA LEU A 141 -1.51 0.57 -22.69
C LEU A 141 -1.96 -0.89 -22.61
N LEU A 142 -1.16 -1.73 -21.95
CA LEU A 142 -1.40 -3.17 -21.85
C LEU A 142 -1.76 -3.58 -20.42
N PHE A 143 -2.87 -4.29 -20.25
CA PHE A 143 -3.18 -5.01 -19.02
C PHE A 143 -3.09 -6.51 -19.26
N VAL A 144 -2.39 -7.25 -18.39
CA VAL A 144 -2.36 -8.71 -18.43
C VAL A 144 -3.28 -9.28 -17.37
N ALA A 145 -4.41 -9.86 -17.79
CA ALA A 145 -5.29 -10.62 -16.94
C ALA A 145 -4.71 -12.03 -16.72
N THR A 146 -4.55 -12.41 -15.46
CA THR A 146 -3.94 -13.68 -15.06
C THR A 146 -4.93 -14.84 -14.96
N ARG A 147 -6.23 -14.53 -14.93
CA ARG A 147 -7.30 -15.53 -14.93
C ARG A 147 -8.29 -15.24 -16.05
N HIS A 148 -8.90 -16.30 -16.57
CA HIS A 148 -10.01 -16.23 -17.54
C HIS A 148 -11.33 -15.83 -16.87
N LEU A 149 -11.33 -14.82 -15.99
CA LEU A 149 -12.56 -14.24 -15.45
C LEU A 149 -12.88 -12.93 -16.16
N GLU A 150 -14.10 -12.80 -16.68
CA GLU A 150 -14.60 -11.56 -17.31
C GLU A 150 -14.43 -10.35 -16.38
N ALA A 151 -14.66 -10.53 -15.08
CA ALA A 151 -14.48 -9.47 -14.09
C ALA A 151 -13.04 -8.91 -14.01
N GLU A 152 -12.01 -9.74 -14.27
CA GLU A 152 -10.62 -9.28 -14.26
C GLU A 152 -10.28 -8.50 -15.53
N ILE A 153 -10.87 -8.89 -16.67
CA ILE A 153 -10.77 -8.18 -17.94
C ILE A 153 -11.42 -6.79 -17.82
N ASP A 154 -12.60 -6.71 -17.21
CA ASP A 154 -13.30 -5.44 -16.98
C ASP A 154 -12.56 -4.51 -16.04
N VAL A 155 -11.95 -5.06 -14.98
CA VAL A 155 -11.05 -4.30 -14.10
C VAL A 155 -9.83 -3.81 -14.88
N GLY A 156 -9.28 -4.66 -15.76
CA GLY A 156 -8.18 -4.31 -16.65
C GLY A 156 -8.51 -3.11 -17.53
N ARG A 157 -9.62 -3.16 -18.28
CA ARG A 157 -10.07 -2.06 -19.13
C ARG A 157 -10.22 -0.76 -18.34
N LYS A 158 -10.92 -0.81 -17.20
CA LYS A 158 -11.11 0.37 -16.34
C LYS A 158 -9.78 0.97 -15.86
N ARG A 159 -8.76 0.14 -15.58
CA ARG A 159 -7.42 0.62 -15.20
C ARG A 159 -6.70 1.31 -16.36
N LEU A 160 -6.85 0.81 -17.58
CA LEU A 160 -6.26 1.43 -18.77
C LEU A 160 -6.92 2.78 -19.05
N SER A 161 -8.26 2.83 -19.00
CA SER A 161 -9.01 4.09 -19.13
C SER A 161 -8.60 5.10 -18.08
N ALA A 162 -8.48 4.69 -16.82
CA ALA A 162 -8.05 5.60 -15.75
C ALA A 162 -6.65 6.20 -15.94
N VAL A 163 -5.74 5.53 -16.66
CA VAL A 163 -4.42 6.11 -17.02
C VAL A 163 -4.56 7.06 -18.21
N SER A 164 -5.39 6.71 -19.19
CA SER A 164 -5.66 7.56 -20.35
C SER A 164 -6.37 8.86 -19.98
N ASP A 165 -7.24 8.84 -18.98
CA ASP A 165 -8.00 10.01 -18.52
C ASP A 165 -7.09 11.15 -17.99
N PHE A 166 -5.85 10.84 -17.59
CA PHE A 166 -4.85 11.86 -17.22
C PHE A 166 -4.31 12.63 -18.43
N PHE A 167 -4.49 12.10 -19.64
CA PHE A 167 -3.93 12.65 -20.87
C PHE A 167 -4.98 12.63 -22.00
N PRO A 168 -6.03 13.47 -21.92
CA PRO A 168 -7.10 13.49 -22.93
C PRO A 168 -6.59 13.81 -24.34
N ASP A 169 -5.48 14.55 -24.44
CA ASP A 169 -4.87 14.96 -25.71
C ASP A 169 -3.89 13.91 -26.29
N ILE A 170 -3.56 12.86 -25.54
CA ILE A 170 -2.65 11.80 -25.99
C ILE A 170 -3.47 10.59 -26.41
N LYS A 171 -3.44 10.27 -27.71
CA LYS A 171 -4.10 9.08 -28.24
C LYS A 171 -3.42 7.81 -27.69
N THR A 172 -4.13 7.06 -26.86
CA THR A 172 -3.67 5.76 -26.34
C THR A 172 -4.60 4.63 -26.80
N ILE A 173 -4.02 3.45 -27.05
CA ILE A 173 -4.74 2.22 -27.40
C ILE A 173 -4.77 1.33 -26.16
N HIS A 174 -5.92 0.72 -25.84
CA HIS A 174 -6.09 -0.09 -24.62
C HIS A 174 -6.20 -1.56 -24.99
N GLU A 175 -5.20 -2.35 -24.59
CA GLU A 175 -5.17 -3.78 -24.85
C GLU A 175 -5.23 -4.58 -23.54
N VAL A 176 -6.11 -5.58 -23.51
CA VAL A 176 -6.22 -6.52 -22.39
C VAL A 176 -5.94 -7.92 -22.90
N VAL A 177 -4.81 -8.49 -22.48
CA VAL A 177 -4.40 -9.83 -22.88
C VAL A 177 -4.54 -10.79 -21.71
N VAL A 178 -4.96 -12.02 -22.02
CA VAL A 178 -5.01 -13.09 -21.01
C VAL A 178 -3.75 -13.97 -21.14
N ALA A 179 -3.10 -14.22 -20.00
CA ALA A 179 -1.91 -15.09 -19.93
C ALA A 179 -1.71 -15.65 -18.51
N ASP A 180 -1.11 -16.83 -18.41
CA ASP A 180 -0.83 -17.52 -17.13
C ASP A 180 0.01 -16.68 -16.14
N ASN A 181 0.85 -15.78 -16.67
CA ASN A 181 1.76 -14.95 -15.91
C ASN A 181 1.93 -13.59 -16.61
N PRO A 182 1.90 -12.45 -15.88
CA PRO A 182 2.14 -11.12 -16.43
C PRO A 182 3.39 -11.02 -17.30
N ILE A 183 4.50 -11.65 -16.89
CA ILE A 183 5.77 -11.62 -17.64
C ILE A 183 5.58 -12.27 -19.02
N LYS A 184 4.93 -13.43 -19.09
CA LYS A 184 4.69 -14.16 -20.34
C LYS A 184 3.75 -13.37 -21.25
N GLY A 185 2.69 -12.78 -20.69
CA GLY A 185 1.75 -11.93 -21.42
C GLY A 185 2.43 -10.70 -22.04
N ILE A 186 3.21 -9.95 -21.24
CA ILE A 186 3.93 -8.76 -21.71
C ILE A 186 4.95 -9.12 -22.79
N LEU A 187 5.74 -10.17 -22.59
CA LEU A 187 6.77 -10.58 -23.56
C LEU A 187 6.18 -11.14 -24.85
N ARG A 188 4.99 -11.75 -24.80
CA ARG A 188 4.26 -12.19 -26.00
C ARG A 188 3.81 -10.98 -26.81
N GLU A 189 3.15 -10.04 -26.15
CA GLU A 189 2.64 -8.81 -26.78
C GLU A 189 3.78 -7.95 -27.35
N ALA A 190 4.90 -7.85 -26.63
CA ALA A 190 6.07 -7.08 -27.08
C ALA A 190 6.68 -7.57 -28.40
N LYS A 191 6.32 -8.76 -28.90
CA LYS A 191 6.75 -9.26 -30.22
C LYS A 191 5.90 -8.72 -31.37
N ASP A 192 4.76 -8.12 -31.09
CA ASP A 192 3.77 -7.72 -32.09
C ASP A 192 4.04 -6.34 -32.69
N GLY A 193 5.23 -6.17 -33.28
CA GLY A 193 5.59 -4.95 -34.02
C GLY A 193 5.91 -3.70 -33.19
N TYR A 194 5.96 -3.80 -31.85
CA TYR A 194 6.40 -2.70 -30.98
C TYR A 194 7.92 -2.47 -31.08
N ASN A 195 8.36 -1.22 -30.94
CA ASN A 195 9.79 -0.85 -31.01
C ASN A 195 10.35 -0.29 -29.70
N LEU A 196 9.51 -0.06 -28.68
CA LEU A 196 9.94 0.31 -27.34
C LEU A 196 8.98 -0.24 -26.28
N LEU A 197 9.54 -0.84 -25.23
CA LEU A 197 8.81 -1.24 -24.03
C LEU A 197 9.16 -0.28 -22.88
N ILE A 198 8.15 0.37 -22.30
CA ILE A 198 8.34 1.19 -21.10
C ILE A 198 7.59 0.54 -19.93
N ILE A 199 8.32 0.14 -18.90
CA ILE A 199 7.72 -0.50 -17.73
C ILE A 199 8.01 0.30 -16.46
N GLY A 200 6.98 0.47 -15.63
CA GLY A 200 7.15 0.99 -14.29
C GLY A 200 7.79 -0.05 -13.38
N ALA A 201 8.88 0.31 -12.71
CA ALA A 201 9.34 -0.40 -11.53
C ALA A 201 8.31 -0.22 -10.42
N SER A 202 7.46 -1.21 -10.22
CA SER A 202 6.67 -1.27 -9.01
C SER A 202 7.63 -1.46 -7.84
N ALA A 203 7.65 -0.52 -6.91
CA ALA A 203 8.20 -0.82 -5.59
C ALA A 203 7.23 -1.84 -4.98
N GLU A 204 7.45 -3.12 -5.25
CA GLU A 204 6.82 -4.19 -4.47
C GLU A 204 7.06 -3.81 -3.01
N LYS A 205 5.98 -3.62 -2.25
CA LYS A 205 6.02 -3.17 -0.84
C LYS A 205 6.63 -4.23 0.10
N ASN A 206 7.49 -5.10 -0.42
CA ASN A 206 8.42 -5.86 0.39
C ASN A 206 9.50 -4.87 0.86
N ILE A 207 9.25 -4.27 2.02
CA ILE A 207 10.23 -3.44 2.73
C ILE A 207 11.50 -4.27 3.09
N PHE A 208 11.42 -5.60 2.98
CA PHE A 208 12.53 -6.55 3.16
C PHE A 208 13.14 -7.11 1.90
N ASP A 209 12.59 -6.78 0.74
CA ASP A 209 13.27 -7.09 -0.48
C ASP A 209 14.22 -5.94 -0.82
N ARG A 210 15.51 -6.26 -0.76
CA ARG A 210 16.59 -5.54 -1.46
C ARG A 210 16.33 -5.32 -2.96
N PHE A 211 15.15 -5.68 -3.47
CA PHE A 211 14.77 -5.68 -4.87
C PHE A 211 13.98 -4.42 -5.22
N ILE A 212 14.72 -3.34 -5.47
CA ILE A 212 14.16 -2.03 -5.87
C ILE A 212 13.46 -2.05 -7.24
N PHE A 213 13.69 -3.11 -8.04
CA PHE A 213 13.19 -3.23 -9.40
C PHE A 213 11.94 -4.12 -9.55
N GLY A 214 11.45 -4.74 -8.47
CA GLY A 214 10.43 -5.80 -8.55
C GLY A 214 10.90 -7.03 -9.33
N ASN A 215 10.18 -8.14 -9.23
CA ASN A 215 10.56 -9.36 -9.96
C ASN A 215 10.16 -9.30 -11.44
N ILE A 216 9.04 -8.64 -11.75
CA ILE A 216 8.48 -8.53 -13.10
C ILE A 216 9.36 -7.64 -14.01
N PRO A 217 9.70 -6.38 -13.67
CA PRO A 217 10.55 -5.55 -14.51
C PRO A 217 11.93 -6.16 -14.72
N LYS A 218 12.52 -6.81 -13.69
CA LYS A 218 13.79 -7.54 -13.83
C LYS A 218 13.70 -8.67 -14.86
N ALA A 219 12.69 -9.52 -14.76
CA ALA A 219 12.51 -10.65 -15.67
C ALA A 219 12.24 -10.18 -17.11
N ILE A 220 11.42 -9.14 -17.27
CA ILE A 220 11.13 -8.53 -18.57
C ILE A 220 12.40 -7.92 -19.16
N PHE A 221 13.15 -7.15 -18.38
CA PHE A 221 14.39 -6.54 -18.87
C PHE A 221 15.36 -7.60 -19.42
N HIS A 222 15.53 -8.76 -18.77
CA HIS A 222 16.42 -9.79 -19.29
C HIS A 222 15.90 -10.53 -20.54
N ARG A 223 14.59 -10.62 -20.73
CA ARG A 223 13.97 -11.48 -21.75
C ARG A 223 13.27 -10.71 -22.86
N SER A 224 13.19 -9.39 -22.76
CA SER A 224 12.48 -8.56 -23.73
C SER A 224 13.13 -8.65 -25.12
N PRO A 225 12.33 -8.89 -26.17
CA PRO A 225 12.83 -8.89 -27.55
C PRO A 225 13.19 -7.48 -28.04
N ILE A 226 12.63 -6.44 -27.40
CA ILE A 226 12.72 -5.03 -27.82
C ILE A 226 13.43 -4.18 -26.76
N PRO A 227 13.96 -2.99 -27.14
CA PRO A 227 14.53 -2.05 -26.18
C PRO A 227 13.57 -1.78 -25.03
N THR A 228 14.06 -1.89 -23.80
CA THR A 228 13.23 -1.73 -22.59
C THR A 228 13.76 -0.60 -21.73
N ILE A 229 12.85 0.30 -21.34
CA ILE A 229 13.06 1.36 -20.38
C ILE A 229 12.34 1.00 -19.09
N ILE A 230 13.04 1.08 -17.96
CA ILE A 230 12.44 0.94 -16.63
C ILE A 230 12.38 2.30 -15.95
N LEU A 231 11.18 2.65 -15.50
CA LEU A 231 10.89 3.90 -14.83
C LEU A 231 10.63 3.70 -13.35
N ARG A 232 11.28 4.49 -12.52
CA ARG A 232 11.03 4.53 -11.10
C ARG A 232 10.78 5.97 -10.66
N ARG A 233 9.54 6.24 -10.25
CA ARG A 233 9.20 7.51 -9.59
C ARG A 233 9.79 7.56 -8.19
N LYS A 234 10.24 8.75 -7.76
CA LYS A 234 10.54 9.05 -6.38
C LYS A 234 9.27 8.93 -5.53
N ILE A 235 9.28 8.02 -4.56
CA ILE A 235 8.28 7.99 -3.50
C ILE A 235 8.85 8.80 -2.32
N PRO A 236 8.16 9.81 -1.78
CA PRO A 236 8.62 10.52 -0.59
C PRO A 236 8.61 9.53 0.60
N PHE A 237 9.76 8.93 0.90
CA PHE A 237 9.90 8.02 2.03
C PHE A 237 10.47 8.78 3.24
N PHE A 238 9.74 8.73 4.36
CA PHE A 238 10.04 9.43 5.61
C PHE A 238 11.43 9.09 6.16
N ARG A 239 12.25 10.12 6.47
CA ARG A 239 13.64 10.01 6.95
C ARG A 239 13.74 10.12 8.49
N SER A 240 13.47 9.07 9.27
CA SER A 240 13.79 9.12 10.71
C SER A 240 14.36 7.84 11.31
N ALA A 241 15.32 8.00 12.24
CA ALA A 241 16.14 6.97 12.89
C ALA A 241 15.34 5.89 13.65
N SER A 242 14.08 6.18 14.01
CA SER A 242 13.13 5.21 14.58
C SER A 242 12.87 4.00 13.66
N GLN A 243 13.18 4.10 12.36
CA GLN A 243 13.08 2.99 11.40
C GLN A 243 14.05 1.84 11.65
N LYS A 244 15.27 2.05 12.17
CA LYS A 244 16.20 0.92 12.39
C LYS A 244 15.70 -0.02 13.50
N LEU A 245 15.00 0.54 14.49
CA LEU A 245 14.38 -0.19 15.58
C LEU A 245 13.07 -0.84 15.12
N TRP A 246 12.23 -0.10 14.39
CA TRP A 246 11.01 -0.63 13.77
C TRP A 246 11.29 -1.79 12.81
N VAL A 247 12.26 -1.66 11.92
CA VAL A 247 12.64 -2.72 10.95
C VAL A 247 13.19 -3.96 11.67
N ARG A 248 13.86 -3.84 12.82
CA ARG A 248 14.29 -5.00 13.61
C ARG A 248 13.14 -5.72 14.31
N LEU A 249 12.17 -4.98 14.83
CA LEU A 249 11.01 -5.53 15.52
C LEU A 249 10.04 -6.25 14.57
N PHE A 250 9.85 -5.73 13.36
CA PHE A 250 8.88 -6.24 12.37
C PHE A 250 9.45 -7.29 11.39
N ASN A 251 10.69 -7.75 11.58
CA ASN A 251 11.37 -8.80 10.79
C ASN A 251 10.77 -10.21 10.93
N PHE A 252 9.82 -10.40 11.84
CA PHE A 252 9.36 -11.72 12.25
C PHE A 252 8.08 -12.21 11.57
N LEU A 253 7.33 -11.36 10.84
CA LEU A 253 5.95 -11.69 10.48
C LEU A 253 5.59 -11.34 9.01
N PRO A 254 5.00 -12.29 8.24
CA PRO A 254 4.86 -12.21 6.77
C PRO A 254 3.69 -11.34 6.29
N THR A 255 3.89 -10.63 5.16
CA THR A 255 2.87 -9.82 4.48
C THR A 255 1.74 -10.67 3.89
N ALA A 256 0.53 -10.12 3.82
CA ALA A 256 -0.62 -10.79 3.18
C ALA A 256 -0.52 -10.69 1.65
N SER A 257 -0.77 -11.80 0.97
CA SER A 257 -0.91 -11.87 -0.48
C SER A 257 -2.12 -11.06 -0.97
N SER A 258 -2.12 -10.63 -2.24
CA SER A 258 -3.22 -9.86 -2.82
C SER A 258 -4.58 -10.59 -2.73
N SER A 259 -4.60 -11.92 -2.82
CA SER A 259 -5.83 -12.72 -2.67
C SER A 259 -6.33 -12.76 -1.23
N GLU A 260 -5.42 -12.88 -0.25
CA GLU A 260 -5.77 -12.84 1.17
C GLU A 260 -6.37 -11.47 1.55
N GLN A 261 -5.79 -10.38 1.03
CA GLN A 261 -6.32 -9.03 1.26
C GLN A 261 -7.74 -8.84 0.69
N VAL A 262 -7.99 -9.35 -0.51
CA VAL A 262 -9.33 -9.29 -1.13
C VAL A 262 -10.35 -10.11 -0.35
N ASN A 263 -9.99 -11.32 0.09
CA ASN A 263 -10.87 -12.17 0.89
C ASN A 263 -11.20 -11.54 2.23
N ALA A 264 -10.20 -10.99 2.92
CA ALA A 264 -10.39 -10.28 4.18
C ALA A 264 -11.31 -9.07 4.01
N TYR A 265 -11.07 -8.26 2.97
CA TYR A 265 -11.93 -7.12 2.63
C TYR A 265 -13.38 -7.55 2.39
N GLN A 266 -13.61 -8.57 1.56
CA GLN A 266 -14.96 -9.04 1.25
C GLN A 266 -15.67 -9.61 2.49
N THR A 267 -14.96 -10.38 3.32
CA THR A 267 -15.49 -10.96 4.55
C THR A 267 -15.95 -9.87 5.52
N ILE A 268 -15.08 -8.88 5.75
CA ILE A 268 -15.36 -7.74 6.63
C ILE A 268 -16.53 -6.91 6.07
N GLN A 269 -16.55 -6.60 4.78
CA GLN A 269 -17.62 -5.77 4.19
C GLN A 269 -18.97 -6.48 4.11
N LYS A 270 -19.00 -7.81 3.95
CA LYS A 270 -20.23 -8.60 4.09
C LYS A 270 -20.73 -8.53 5.53
N GLY A 271 -19.83 -8.62 6.51
CA GLY A 271 -20.16 -8.53 7.93
C GLY A 271 -20.65 -7.16 8.40
N ILE A 272 -20.34 -6.06 7.70
CA ILE A 272 -20.85 -4.70 8.00
C ILE A 272 -22.28 -4.48 7.49
N ARG A 273 -22.88 -5.43 6.78
CA ARG A 273 -24.28 -5.30 6.33
C ARG A 273 -25.21 -5.71 7.47
N HIS A 274 -26.12 -4.82 7.83
CA HIS A 274 -27.16 -5.13 8.80
C HIS A 274 -28.10 -6.20 8.24
N ASN A 275 -28.18 -7.34 8.92
CA ASN A 275 -29.11 -8.44 8.61
C ASN A 275 -29.83 -8.84 9.92
N LYS A 276 -31.01 -9.46 9.79
CA LYS A 276 -31.79 -9.99 10.92
C LYS A 276 -30.95 -10.97 11.77
N ASP A 277 -30.12 -11.78 11.11
CA ASP A 277 -29.24 -12.75 11.77
C ASP A 277 -28.25 -12.07 12.73
N TYR A 278 -27.73 -10.89 12.36
CA TYR A 278 -26.84 -10.12 13.23
C TYR A 278 -27.55 -9.70 14.51
N SER A 279 -28.75 -9.11 14.38
CA SER A 279 -29.53 -8.64 15.52
C SER A 279 -29.96 -9.80 16.42
N LEU A 280 -30.38 -10.93 15.84
CA LEU A 280 -30.76 -12.13 16.58
C LEU A 280 -29.58 -12.68 17.38
N THR A 281 -28.44 -12.91 16.71
CA THR A 281 -27.26 -13.52 17.34
C THR A 281 -26.67 -12.60 18.42
N LEU A 282 -26.64 -11.28 18.17
CA LEU A 282 -26.21 -10.31 19.19
C LEU A 282 -27.16 -10.27 20.39
N SER A 283 -28.47 -10.36 20.17
CA SER A 283 -29.45 -10.39 21.26
C SER A 283 -29.29 -11.64 22.12
N LEU A 284 -29.15 -12.81 21.48
CA LEU A 284 -28.90 -14.07 22.18
C LEU A 284 -27.58 -14.04 22.96
N GLY A 285 -26.51 -13.50 22.37
CA GLY A 285 -25.23 -13.30 23.07
C GLY A 285 -25.35 -12.36 24.27
N ALA A 286 -26.09 -11.25 24.15
CA ALA A 286 -26.33 -10.32 25.26
C ALA A 286 -27.17 -10.95 26.39
N ILE A 287 -28.18 -11.77 26.03
CA ILE A 287 -28.98 -12.53 27.00
C ILE A 287 -28.09 -13.55 27.72
N PHE A 288 -27.25 -14.30 26.99
CA PHE A 288 -26.29 -15.24 27.58
C PHE A 288 -25.33 -14.54 28.54
N ALA A 289 -24.80 -13.37 28.17
CA ALA A 289 -23.93 -12.57 29.03
C ALA A 289 -24.66 -12.12 30.31
N ALA A 290 -25.88 -11.60 30.19
CA ALA A 290 -26.68 -11.15 31.32
C ALA A 290 -27.02 -12.29 32.28
N LEU A 291 -27.39 -13.47 31.76
CA LEU A 291 -27.60 -14.68 32.57
C LEU A 291 -26.30 -15.15 33.23
N GLY A 292 -25.17 -15.09 32.53
CA GLY A 292 -23.86 -15.42 33.10
C GLY A 292 -23.49 -14.53 34.28
N PHE A 293 -23.77 -13.22 34.19
CA PHE A 293 -23.59 -12.29 35.32
C PHE A 293 -24.51 -12.60 36.49
N LEU A 294 -25.79 -12.89 36.24
CA LEU A 294 -26.75 -13.25 37.30
C LEU A 294 -26.41 -14.57 37.99
N LEU A 295 -25.79 -15.50 37.25
CA LEU A 295 -25.30 -16.78 37.77
C LEU A 295 -23.90 -16.69 38.39
N ASP A 296 -23.24 -15.53 38.32
CA ASP A 296 -21.84 -15.32 38.75
C ASP A 296 -20.88 -16.37 38.11
N SER A 297 -21.11 -16.73 36.84
CA SER A 297 -20.34 -17.75 36.12
C SER A 297 -19.46 -17.15 35.02
N PRO A 298 -18.13 -17.10 35.20
CA PRO A 298 -17.21 -16.58 34.20
C PRO A 298 -17.21 -17.43 32.92
N GLU A 299 -17.49 -18.73 33.00
CA GLU A 299 -17.53 -19.62 31.83
C GLU A 299 -18.65 -19.26 30.86
N ILE A 300 -19.85 -18.96 31.40
CA ILE A 300 -21.00 -18.53 30.59
C ILE A 300 -20.74 -17.14 30.01
N ILE A 301 -20.13 -16.24 30.79
CA ILE A 301 -19.76 -14.90 30.33
C ILE A 301 -18.78 -14.98 29.16
N VAL A 302 -17.73 -15.80 29.25
CA VAL A 302 -16.78 -16.00 28.16
C VAL A 302 -17.44 -16.67 26.95
N GLY A 303 -18.30 -17.66 27.18
CA GLY A 303 -19.07 -18.32 26.10
C GLY A 303 -19.97 -17.35 25.32
N SER A 304 -20.56 -16.37 26.00
CA SER A 304 -21.40 -15.34 25.37
C SER A 304 -20.63 -14.47 24.36
N MET A 305 -19.33 -14.27 24.57
CA MET A 305 -18.47 -13.50 23.68
C MET A 305 -18.24 -14.19 22.33
N MET A 306 -18.18 -15.53 22.32
CA MET A 306 -17.96 -16.32 21.11
C MET A 306 -19.13 -16.25 20.12
N VAL A 307 -20.33 -16.02 20.64
CA VAL A 307 -21.57 -15.98 19.84
C VAL A 307 -21.75 -14.61 19.17
N SER A 308 -21.20 -13.54 19.74
CA SER A 308 -21.52 -12.16 19.34
C SER A 308 -20.83 -11.70 18.03
N PRO A 309 -21.58 -11.17 17.04
CA PRO A 309 -21.03 -10.75 15.75
C PRO A 309 -20.43 -9.33 15.72
N LEU A 310 -20.28 -8.67 16.86
CA LEU A 310 -19.88 -7.25 16.98
C LEU A 310 -18.49 -6.97 16.38
N MET A 311 -17.61 -7.97 16.38
CA MET A 311 -16.25 -7.91 15.81
C MET A 311 -16.23 -7.47 14.34
N ALA A 312 -17.22 -7.89 13.53
CA ALA A 312 -17.26 -7.55 12.11
C ALA A 312 -17.38 -6.04 11.87
N ALA A 313 -18.18 -5.34 12.68
CA ALA A 313 -18.31 -3.89 12.62
C ALA A 313 -17.02 -3.19 13.07
N ILE A 314 -16.34 -3.73 14.09
CA ILE A 314 -15.12 -3.15 14.66
C ILE A 314 -13.93 -3.28 13.73
N LEU A 315 -13.64 -4.49 13.24
CA LEU A 315 -12.63 -4.70 12.22
C LEU A 315 -12.98 -3.97 10.91
N GLY A 316 -14.29 -3.82 10.64
CA GLY A 316 -14.81 -2.96 9.60
C GLY A 316 -14.38 -1.51 9.76
N MET A 317 -14.52 -0.93 10.95
CA MET A 317 -14.04 0.42 11.21
C MET A 317 -12.52 0.51 11.04
N SER A 318 -11.74 -0.40 11.65
CA SER A 318 -10.28 -0.46 11.50
C SER A 318 -9.85 -0.47 10.03
N LEU A 319 -10.44 -1.36 9.22
CA LEU A 319 -10.10 -1.50 7.81
C LEU A 319 -10.51 -0.26 7.01
N ASN A 320 -11.72 0.28 7.24
CA ASN A 320 -12.19 1.43 6.47
C ASN A 320 -11.49 2.75 6.86
N ILE A 321 -10.96 2.86 8.09
CA ILE A 321 -10.04 3.94 8.50
C ILE A 321 -8.76 3.87 7.65
N VAL A 322 -8.15 2.68 7.54
CA VAL A 322 -6.93 2.46 6.75
C VAL A 322 -7.14 2.68 5.25
N LEU A 323 -8.30 2.26 4.73
CA LEU A 323 -8.68 2.45 3.32
C LEU A 323 -9.26 3.84 3.02
N GLY A 324 -9.49 4.69 4.04
CA GLY A 324 -10.11 6.01 3.93
C GLY A 324 -11.48 6.02 3.25
N LYS A 325 -12.26 4.93 3.36
CA LYS A 325 -13.60 4.82 2.76
C LYS A 325 -14.66 5.33 3.73
N SER A 326 -14.86 6.65 3.76
CA SER A 326 -15.77 7.34 4.70
C SER A 326 -17.18 6.78 4.73
N ARG A 327 -17.77 6.47 3.56
CA ARG A 327 -19.14 5.91 3.49
C ARG A 327 -19.27 4.55 4.18
N ASN A 328 -18.27 3.67 4.04
CA ASN A 328 -18.29 2.36 4.67
C ASN A 328 -17.90 2.44 6.15
N LEU A 329 -17.02 3.38 6.51
CA LEU A 329 -16.71 3.69 7.91
C LEU A 329 -17.98 4.12 8.67
N TRP A 330 -18.76 5.04 8.09
CA TRP A 330 -20.04 5.45 8.67
C TRP A 330 -21.04 4.30 8.81
N ARG A 331 -21.13 3.40 7.83
CA ARG A 331 -21.98 2.20 7.93
C ARG A 331 -21.54 1.29 9.08
N ALA A 332 -20.24 1.05 9.22
CA ALA A 332 -19.68 0.24 10.29
C ALA A 332 -19.94 0.87 11.67
N LEU A 333 -19.78 2.19 11.79
CA LEU A 333 -20.08 2.93 13.01
C LEU A 333 -21.56 2.85 13.39
N ILE A 334 -22.48 3.07 12.44
CA ILE A 334 -23.93 2.97 12.69
C ILE A 334 -24.31 1.55 13.12
N MET A 335 -23.74 0.52 12.48
CA MET A 335 -23.98 -0.87 12.85
C MET A 335 -23.48 -1.19 14.26
N MET A 336 -22.28 -0.70 14.63
CA MET A 336 -21.73 -0.85 15.97
C MET A 336 -22.61 -0.15 17.01
N LEU A 337 -23.02 1.11 16.78
CA LEU A 337 -23.90 1.86 17.70
C LEU A 337 -25.26 1.19 17.88
N ARG A 338 -25.88 0.70 16.80
CA ARG A 338 -27.13 -0.09 16.89
C ARG A 338 -26.94 -1.36 17.72
N GLY A 339 -25.80 -2.03 17.55
CA GLY A 339 -25.46 -3.21 18.33
C GLY A 339 -25.26 -2.91 19.82
N VAL A 340 -24.55 -1.82 20.13
CA VAL A 340 -24.36 -1.32 21.51
C VAL A 340 -25.70 -1.09 22.19
N ILE A 341 -26.59 -0.35 21.55
CA ILE A 341 -27.94 -0.06 22.08
C ILE A 341 -28.71 -1.37 22.29
N LEU A 342 -28.70 -2.27 21.30
CA LEU A 342 -29.41 -3.54 21.39
C LEU A 342 -28.90 -4.43 22.54
N ALA A 343 -27.58 -4.53 22.72
CA ALA A 343 -26.98 -5.34 23.77
C ALA A 343 -27.30 -4.79 25.18
N ILE A 344 -27.26 -3.47 25.36
CA ILE A 344 -27.66 -2.81 26.62
C ILE A 344 -29.14 -3.05 26.90
N ILE A 345 -30.02 -2.90 25.90
CA ILE A 345 -31.46 -3.17 26.06
C ILE A 345 -31.69 -4.62 26.47
N MET A 346 -31.04 -5.59 25.82
CA MET A 346 -31.21 -7.01 26.14
C MET A 346 -30.71 -7.36 27.55
N GLY A 347 -29.56 -6.81 27.96
CA GLY A 347 -29.08 -6.95 29.34
C GLY A 347 -30.06 -6.37 30.36
N GLY A 348 -30.65 -5.20 30.06
CA GLY A 348 -31.69 -4.59 30.88
C GLY A 348 -32.97 -5.42 30.94
N ILE A 349 -33.45 -5.97 29.81
CA ILE A 349 -34.62 -6.84 29.77
C ILE A 349 -34.44 -8.05 30.69
N ILE A 350 -33.27 -8.71 30.63
CA ILE A 350 -32.98 -9.83 31.52
C ILE A 350 -32.92 -9.38 32.98
N GLY A 351 -32.34 -8.21 33.28
CA GLY A 351 -32.38 -7.62 34.62
C GLY A 351 -33.79 -7.35 35.15
N LEU A 352 -34.72 -6.96 34.27
CA LEU A 352 -36.12 -6.68 34.66
C LEU A 352 -36.91 -7.96 34.95
N ILE A 353 -36.60 -9.03 34.23
CA ILE A 353 -37.26 -10.34 34.38
C ILE A 353 -36.65 -11.12 35.57
N ALA A 354 -35.38 -10.86 35.91
CA ALA A 354 -34.68 -11.56 36.97
C ALA A 354 -35.32 -11.31 38.34
N PRO A 355 -35.59 -12.37 39.13
CA PRO A 355 -36.09 -12.21 40.49
C PRO A 355 -34.97 -11.72 41.41
N ASN A 356 -35.15 -10.56 42.03
CA ASN A 356 -34.23 -9.95 42.99
C ASN A 356 -32.76 -9.87 42.47
N PRO A 357 -32.50 -9.14 41.38
CA PRO A 357 -31.16 -9.07 40.81
C PRO A 357 -30.24 -8.36 41.81
N GLN A 358 -29.20 -9.08 42.26
CA GLN A 358 -28.15 -8.52 43.11
C GLN A 358 -26.89 -8.31 42.31
N VAL A 359 -26.05 -7.38 42.75
CA VAL A 359 -24.73 -7.16 42.15
C VAL A 359 -23.83 -8.34 42.49
N THR A 360 -23.40 -9.08 41.47
CA THR A 360 -22.51 -10.25 41.60
C THR A 360 -21.04 -9.86 41.48
N HIS A 361 -20.12 -10.78 41.77
CA HIS A 361 -18.68 -10.51 41.71
C HIS A 361 -18.23 -10.26 40.28
N GLU A 362 -18.76 -11.03 39.32
CA GLU A 362 -18.46 -10.85 37.90
C GLU A 362 -18.98 -9.51 37.37
N MET A 363 -20.14 -9.03 37.82
CA MET A 363 -20.62 -7.69 37.45
C MET A 363 -19.67 -6.59 37.91
N LEU A 364 -19.06 -6.73 39.09
CA LEU A 364 -18.06 -5.80 39.61
C LEU A 364 -16.75 -5.88 38.81
N ALA A 365 -16.28 -7.08 38.49
CA ALA A 365 -15.06 -7.29 37.71
C ALA A 365 -15.16 -6.63 36.33
N PHE A 366 -16.31 -6.76 35.66
CA PHE A 366 -16.58 -6.11 34.38
C PHE A 366 -17.00 -4.63 34.47
N SER A 367 -16.86 -4.03 35.65
CA SER A 367 -17.06 -2.60 35.93
C SER A 367 -15.81 -1.90 36.47
N GLN A 368 -14.71 -2.61 36.67
CA GLN A 368 -13.45 -2.05 37.18
C GLN A 368 -12.35 -2.14 36.12
N PRO A 369 -12.26 -1.15 35.20
CA PRO A 369 -11.30 -1.20 34.11
C PRO A 369 -9.86 -1.16 34.61
N SER A 370 -9.03 -2.05 34.10
CA SER A 370 -7.59 -2.12 34.40
C SER A 370 -6.73 -1.87 33.16
N LEU A 371 -5.45 -1.54 33.38
CA LEU A 371 -4.47 -1.46 32.28
C LEU A 371 -4.21 -2.83 31.63
N LEU A 372 -4.46 -3.92 32.35
CA LEU A 372 -4.31 -5.27 31.82
C LEU A 372 -5.42 -5.57 30.80
N ASP A 373 -6.65 -5.12 31.05
CA ASP A 373 -7.76 -5.25 30.09
C ASP A 373 -7.44 -4.53 28.78
N LEU A 374 -6.83 -3.34 28.89
CA LEU A 374 -6.35 -2.60 27.72
C LEU A 374 -5.27 -3.39 26.95
N GLY A 375 -4.33 -4.02 27.66
CA GLY A 375 -3.31 -4.88 27.08
C GLY A 375 -3.93 -6.07 26.33
N ILE A 376 -4.91 -6.74 26.94
CA ILE A 376 -5.65 -7.85 26.33
C ILE A 376 -6.41 -7.37 25.09
N ALA A 377 -7.08 -6.21 25.16
CA ALA A 377 -7.80 -5.63 24.03
C ALA A 377 -6.89 -5.30 22.84
N LEU A 378 -5.69 -4.78 23.09
CA LEU A 378 -4.68 -4.55 22.04
C LEU A 378 -4.26 -5.86 21.37
N VAL A 379 -3.93 -6.89 22.16
CA VAL A 379 -3.54 -8.22 21.64
C VAL A 379 -4.69 -8.86 20.86
N ALA A 380 -5.93 -8.73 21.34
CA ALA A 380 -7.11 -9.24 20.66
C ALA A 380 -7.35 -8.54 19.32
N GLY A 381 -7.19 -7.22 19.25
CA GLY A 381 -7.28 -6.47 17.99
C GLY A 381 -6.22 -6.87 16.98
N ILE A 382 -4.98 -7.10 17.43
CA ILE A 382 -3.90 -7.62 16.57
C ILE A 382 -4.27 -9.01 16.03
N THR A 383 -4.68 -9.91 16.93
CA THR A 383 -4.98 -11.31 16.60
C THR A 383 -6.17 -11.42 15.67
N ALA A 384 -7.25 -10.67 15.91
CA ALA A 384 -8.45 -10.69 15.11
C ALA A 384 -8.19 -10.16 13.68
N ALA A 385 -7.46 -9.05 13.56
CA ALA A 385 -7.09 -8.50 12.26
C ALA A 385 -6.12 -9.42 11.50
N TYR A 386 -5.21 -10.12 12.19
CA TYR A 386 -4.31 -11.09 11.57
C TYR A 386 -5.06 -12.35 11.11
N ALA A 387 -5.90 -12.92 11.97
CA ALA A 387 -6.66 -14.14 11.69
C ALA A 387 -7.63 -13.97 10.52
N ILE A 388 -8.38 -12.85 10.47
CA ILE A 388 -9.28 -12.57 9.35
C ILE A 388 -8.54 -12.32 8.02
N SER A 389 -7.25 -11.96 8.10
CA SER A 389 -6.42 -11.66 6.94
C SER A 389 -5.66 -12.87 6.41
N ARG A 390 -5.73 -14.03 7.07
CA ARG A 390 -5.00 -15.24 6.68
C ARG A 390 -5.97 -16.39 6.47
N THR A 391 -5.90 -17.02 5.29
CA THR A 391 -6.76 -18.17 4.97
C THR A 391 -6.32 -19.48 5.63
N ASN A 392 -5.05 -19.56 6.06
CA ASN A 392 -4.45 -20.76 6.65
C ASN A 392 -4.47 -20.79 8.18
N VAL A 393 -5.03 -19.76 8.82
CA VAL A 393 -5.16 -19.72 10.29
C VAL A 393 -6.53 -20.30 10.64
N SER A 394 -6.56 -21.32 11.52
CA SER A 394 -7.79 -22.05 11.81
C SER A 394 -8.87 -21.11 12.39
N ASN A 395 -10.14 -21.41 12.10
CA ASN A 395 -11.30 -20.70 12.67
C ASN A 395 -11.26 -20.65 14.21
N ALA A 396 -10.49 -21.53 14.87
CA ALA A 396 -10.29 -21.54 16.31
C ALA A 396 -9.48 -20.32 16.82
N PHE A 397 -8.46 -19.86 16.08
CA PHE A 397 -7.71 -18.63 16.44
C PHE A 397 -8.57 -17.38 16.29
N ALA A 398 -9.44 -17.34 15.29
CA ALA A 398 -10.45 -16.29 15.15
C ALA A 398 -11.43 -16.32 16.33
N GLY A 399 -11.89 -17.50 16.75
CA GLY A 399 -12.76 -17.68 17.93
C GLY A 399 -12.13 -17.21 19.26
N VAL A 400 -10.84 -17.47 19.47
CA VAL A 400 -10.09 -17.00 20.66
C VAL A 400 -9.90 -15.47 20.63
N ALA A 401 -9.66 -14.88 19.46
CA ALA A 401 -9.55 -13.44 19.30
C ALA A 401 -10.92 -12.70 19.39
N VAL A 402 -12.01 -13.40 19.08
CA VAL A 402 -13.41 -12.93 19.19
C VAL A 402 -13.86 -12.81 20.64
N ALA A 403 -13.19 -13.49 21.58
CA ALA A 403 -13.41 -13.35 23.03
C ALA A 403 -13.00 -12.00 23.62
N ALA A 404 -12.75 -10.97 22.79
CA ALA A 404 -12.53 -9.63 23.28
C ALA A 404 -13.82 -9.07 23.89
N ALA A 405 -13.77 -8.88 25.21
CA ALA A 405 -14.78 -8.42 26.14
C ALA A 405 -15.55 -7.15 25.71
N LEU A 406 -16.46 -7.27 24.74
CA LEU A 406 -17.28 -6.14 24.27
C LEU A 406 -18.76 -6.37 24.55
N THR A 407 -19.28 -7.58 24.33
CA THR A 407 -20.69 -7.87 24.61
C THR A 407 -20.99 -7.96 26.11
N PRO A 408 -20.14 -8.57 26.96
CA PRO A 408 -20.41 -8.62 28.39
C PRO A 408 -20.40 -7.25 29.07
N PRO A 409 -19.45 -6.33 28.84
CA PRO A 409 -19.57 -4.98 29.38
C PRO A 409 -20.87 -4.28 28.98
N LEU A 410 -21.33 -4.45 27.72
CA LEU A 410 -22.59 -3.86 27.25
C LEU A 410 -23.82 -4.45 27.96
N ALA A 411 -23.87 -5.77 28.11
CA ALA A 411 -24.94 -6.43 28.86
C ALA A 411 -24.91 -6.04 30.35
N ASN A 412 -23.70 -5.92 30.94
CA ASN A 412 -23.50 -5.48 32.31
C ASN A 412 -23.95 -4.04 32.54
N ILE A 413 -23.72 -3.13 31.59
CA ILE A 413 -24.27 -1.75 31.63
C ILE A 413 -25.79 -1.81 31.73
N GLY A 414 -26.46 -2.59 30.87
CA GLY A 414 -27.92 -2.74 30.91
C GLY A 414 -28.42 -3.34 32.22
N LEU A 415 -27.77 -4.40 32.69
CA LEU A 415 -28.12 -5.11 33.91
C LEU A 415 -27.98 -4.20 35.16
N THR A 416 -26.82 -3.56 35.34
CA THR A 416 -26.53 -2.65 36.47
C THR A 416 -27.45 -1.43 36.51
N LEU A 417 -27.87 -0.90 35.35
CA LEU A 417 -28.82 0.21 35.28
C LEU A 417 -30.20 -0.20 35.79
N VAL A 418 -30.64 -1.42 35.48
CA VAL A 418 -31.90 -1.97 35.99
C VAL A 418 -31.83 -2.30 37.47
N VAL A 419 -30.73 -2.90 37.94
CA VAL A 419 -30.53 -3.10 39.38
C VAL A 419 -30.59 -1.76 40.12
N ALA A 420 -30.06 -0.68 39.53
CA ALA A 420 -30.04 0.64 40.16
C ALA A 420 -31.45 1.19 40.32
N VAL A 421 -32.27 1.05 39.28
CA VAL A 421 -33.67 1.44 39.30
C VAL A 421 -34.46 0.58 40.30
N ALA A 422 -34.30 -0.75 40.28
CA ALA A 422 -34.97 -1.65 41.21
C ALA A 422 -34.63 -1.37 42.69
N ALA A 423 -33.37 -1.03 42.98
CA ALA A 423 -32.92 -0.61 44.30
C ALA A 423 -33.49 0.76 44.71
N ALA A 424 -33.75 1.66 43.76
CA ALA A 424 -34.41 2.94 44.02
C ALA A 424 -35.91 2.78 44.39
N LEU A 425 -36.56 1.77 43.82
CA LEU A 425 -37.99 1.49 43.97
C LEU A 425 -38.35 0.68 45.23
N THR A 426 -37.36 0.13 45.96
CA THR A 426 -37.61 -0.72 47.14
C THR A 426 -37.77 0.12 48.43
N PRO A 427 -38.97 0.20 49.05
CA PRO A 427 -39.32 1.23 50.03
C PRO A 427 -38.63 1.20 51.42
N PRO A 428 -38.11 0.08 51.98
CA PRO A 428 -37.46 0.18 53.30
C PRO A 428 -36.08 0.84 53.28
N LEU A 429 -35.50 1.10 52.09
CA LEU A 429 -34.13 1.62 51.95
C LEU A 429 -34.05 3.05 51.40
N ALA A 430 -35.15 3.78 51.19
CA ALA A 430 -35.16 5.06 50.46
C ALA A 430 -34.13 6.11 50.97
N ASN A 431 -33.81 6.14 52.28
CA ASN A 431 -32.81 7.06 52.85
C ASN A 431 -31.35 6.61 52.64
N ILE A 432 -31.09 5.32 52.39
CA ILE A 432 -29.79 4.73 51.99
C ILE A 432 -29.76 4.49 50.45
N GLY A 433 -30.93 4.57 49.82
CA GLY A 433 -31.20 4.24 48.42
C GLY A 433 -30.49 5.17 47.45
N LEU A 434 -30.36 6.47 47.77
CA LEU A 434 -29.57 7.37 46.93
C LEU A 434 -28.09 6.93 46.87
N THR A 435 -27.52 6.48 47.98
CA THR A 435 -26.13 5.99 48.03
C THR A 435 -25.96 4.68 47.24
N LEU A 436 -26.94 3.78 47.31
CA LEU A 436 -26.95 2.53 46.56
C LEU A 436 -27.14 2.75 45.05
N VAL A 437 -28.04 3.67 44.67
CA VAL A 437 -28.27 4.09 43.29
C VAL A 437 -27.00 4.70 42.71
N MET A 438 -26.37 5.64 43.43
CA MET A 438 -25.11 6.25 43.00
C MET A 438 -24.01 5.19 42.79
N ARG A 439 -23.89 4.22 43.72
CA ARG A 439 -22.93 3.12 43.61
C ARG A 439 -23.14 2.29 42.35
N GLN A 440 -24.38 1.98 41.99
CA GLN A 440 -24.68 1.14 40.83
C GLN A 440 -24.56 1.89 39.50
N PHE A 441 -24.86 3.19 39.48
CA PHE A 441 -24.50 4.06 38.36
C PHE A 441 -22.99 4.13 38.14
N THR A 442 -22.17 4.12 39.21
CA THR A 442 -20.71 4.02 39.09
C THR A 442 -20.29 2.70 38.43
N LEU A 443 -20.98 1.60 38.70
CA LEU A 443 -20.70 0.31 38.04
C LEU A 443 -21.01 0.36 36.54
N ALA A 444 -22.15 0.93 36.16
CA ALA A 444 -22.51 1.13 34.75
C ALA A 444 -21.50 2.03 34.03
N GLN A 445 -21.04 3.10 34.68
CA GLN A 445 -19.99 3.98 34.15
C GLN A 445 -18.65 3.25 33.97
N GLY A 446 -18.25 2.44 34.96
CA GLY A 446 -17.03 1.65 34.88
C GLY A 446 -17.06 0.62 33.75
N ALA A 447 -18.19 -0.07 33.56
CA ALA A 447 -18.38 -0.99 32.43
C ALA A 447 -18.40 -0.26 31.08
N SER A 448 -18.96 0.95 31.04
CA SER A 448 -18.91 1.83 29.85
C SER A 448 -17.48 2.24 29.51
N LEU A 449 -16.68 2.60 30.51
CA LEU A 449 -15.28 2.98 30.34
C LEU A 449 -14.45 1.79 29.83
N LEU A 450 -14.65 0.60 30.41
CA LEU A 450 -14.04 -0.65 29.94
C LEU A 450 -14.39 -0.92 28.47
N PHE A 451 -15.66 -0.80 28.10
CA PHE A 451 -16.10 -0.98 26.71
C PHE A 451 -15.41 0.02 25.76
N ILE A 452 -15.44 1.32 26.08
CA ILE A 452 -14.90 2.37 25.21
C ILE A 452 -13.38 2.23 25.04
N THR A 453 -12.67 1.98 26.13
CA THR A 453 -11.20 1.83 26.12
C THR A 453 -10.79 0.60 25.31
N ASN A 454 -11.45 -0.55 25.54
CA ASN A 454 -11.21 -1.76 24.76
C ASN A 454 -11.58 -1.58 23.29
N LEU A 455 -12.69 -0.92 22.98
CA LEU A 455 -13.10 -0.62 21.62
C LEU A 455 -12.05 0.19 20.87
N ILE A 456 -11.58 1.30 21.45
CA ILE A 456 -10.56 2.15 20.83
C ILE A 456 -9.26 1.37 20.62
N ALA A 457 -8.85 0.58 21.62
CA ALA A 457 -7.66 -0.25 21.55
C ALA A 457 -7.73 -1.28 20.42
N ILE A 458 -8.84 -2.02 20.32
CA ILE A 458 -9.05 -3.00 19.25
C ILE A 458 -9.06 -2.31 17.88
N ILE A 459 -9.75 -1.16 17.76
CA ILE A 459 -9.79 -0.43 16.49
C ILE A 459 -8.38 -0.01 16.05
N ALA A 460 -7.61 0.59 16.98
CA ALA A 460 -6.27 1.10 16.73
C ALA A 460 -5.28 -0.05 16.40
N ALA A 461 -5.31 -1.11 17.19
CA ALA A 461 -4.49 -2.31 16.99
C ALA A 461 -4.81 -2.99 15.64
N GLY A 462 -6.10 -3.17 15.33
CA GLY A 462 -6.54 -3.74 14.06
C GLY A 462 -6.14 -2.87 12.86
N ALA A 463 -6.26 -1.54 12.98
CA ALA A 463 -5.83 -0.61 11.94
C ALA A 463 -4.31 -0.70 11.70
N LEU A 464 -3.52 -0.79 12.78
CA LEU A 464 -2.07 -1.00 12.71
C LEU A 464 -1.73 -2.30 11.97
N VAL A 465 -2.43 -3.40 12.27
CA VAL A 465 -2.24 -4.69 11.57
C VAL A 465 -2.64 -4.60 10.10
N PHE A 466 -3.76 -3.95 9.75
CA PHE A 466 -4.13 -3.79 8.34
C PHE A 466 -3.12 -2.93 7.57
N ILE A 467 -2.61 -1.85 8.16
CA ILE A 467 -1.51 -1.07 7.58
C ILE A 467 -0.29 -1.97 7.36
N TRP A 468 0.04 -2.77 8.38
CA TRP A 468 1.21 -3.64 8.35
C TRP A 468 1.10 -4.78 7.32
N LEU A 469 -0.09 -5.35 7.14
CA LEU A 469 -0.38 -6.35 6.12
C LEU A 469 -0.48 -5.77 4.70
N GLY A 470 -0.36 -4.45 4.54
CA GLY A 470 -0.26 -3.77 3.25
C GLY A 470 -1.57 -3.21 2.70
N PHE A 471 -2.66 -3.24 3.48
CA PHE A 471 -3.90 -2.54 3.11
C PHE A 471 -3.61 -1.04 3.08
N SER A 472 -3.86 -0.38 1.94
CA SER A 472 -3.56 1.04 1.80
C SER A 472 -4.56 1.79 0.94
N PHE A 473 -4.85 3.02 1.36
CA PHE A 473 -5.71 4.00 0.68
C PHE A 473 -5.47 4.08 -0.84
N ALA A 474 -4.22 4.19 -1.28
CA ALA A 474 -3.86 4.39 -2.68
C ALA A 474 -4.20 3.20 -3.61
N ALA A 475 -4.28 1.98 -3.08
CA ALA A 475 -4.57 0.77 -3.89
C ALA A 475 -6.08 0.57 -4.15
N TRP A 476 -6.94 1.18 -3.33
CA TRP A 476 -8.41 0.98 -3.37
C TRP A 476 -9.21 2.26 -3.64
N ALA A 477 -8.63 3.45 -3.43
CA ALA A 477 -9.26 4.73 -3.76
C ALA A 477 -9.47 4.91 -5.27
N SER A 478 -8.64 4.28 -6.12
CA SER A 478 -8.81 4.29 -7.57
C SER A 478 -9.97 3.43 -8.08
N GLY A 479 -10.72 2.75 -7.19
CA GLY A 479 -11.87 1.92 -7.56
C GLY A 479 -13.18 2.28 -6.85
N GLY A 480 -13.24 3.41 -6.11
CA GLY A 480 -14.31 3.64 -5.13
C GLY A 480 -15.07 4.96 -5.19
N ASN A 481 -14.64 5.98 -5.94
CA ASN A 481 -15.33 7.26 -5.95
C ASN A 481 -15.05 8.04 -7.25
N SER A 482 -15.74 7.69 -8.34
CA SER A 482 -15.92 8.58 -9.50
C SER A 482 -17.40 8.93 -9.61
N SER A 483 -17.91 9.59 -8.57
CA SER A 483 -19.11 10.41 -8.64
C SER A 483 -19.08 11.34 -7.43
N ALA A 484 -19.03 12.64 -7.70
CA ALA A 484 -19.04 13.79 -6.79
C ALA A 484 -17.69 14.47 -6.52
N ASN A 485 -17.55 15.63 -7.16
CA ASN A 485 -16.70 16.77 -6.80
C ASN A 485 -15.17 16.59 -6.79
N THR A 486 -14.59 16.70 -7.98
CA THR A 486 -13.35 17.48 -8.17
C THR A 486 -13.52 18.37 -9.40
N SER A 487 -14.41 19.35 -9.30
CA SER A 487 -14.35 20.56 -10.12
C SER A 487 -13.17 21.42 -9.64
N ASN A 488 -12.25 21.69 -10.56
CA ASN A 488 -11.48 22.93 -10.66
C ASN A 488 -10.36 23.29 -9.66
N ASN A 489 -9.49 22.39 -9.17
CA ASN A 489 -8.28 22.89 -8.45
C ASN A 489 -7.05 21.96 -8.33
N SER A 490 -6.59 21.29 -9.38
CA SER A 490 -5.29 20.56 -9.30
C SER A 490 -4.42 20.50 -10.57
N LEU A 491 -4.68 21.32 -11.58
CA LEU A 491 -3.86 21.37 -12.80
C LEU A 491 -2.56 22.19 -12.67
N SER A 492 -2.27 22.80 -11.52
CA SER A 492 -1.14 23.73 -11.36
C SER A 492 0.10 23.20 -10.64
N ASN A 493 0.13 21.94 -10.15
CA ASN A 493 1.22 21.44 -9.30
C ASN A 493 1.90 20.13 -9.75
N ILE A 494 1.81 19.77 -11.03
CA ILE A 494 2.71 18.75 -11.59
C ILE A 494 4.01 19.47 -11.97
N ASN A 495 4.97 19.45 -11.04
CA ASN A 495 6.30 19.99 -11.30
C ASN A 495 7.04 19.04 -12.26
N ILE A 496 7.40 19.55 -13.43
CA ILE A 496 7.81 18.77 -14.60
C ILE A 496 9.34 18.72 -14.72
N PRO A 497 9.94 17.52 -14.77
CA PRO A 497 11.02 17.13 -15.66
C PRO A 497 11.99 18.07 -16.39
N HIS A 498 12.70 19.08 -15.86
CA HIS A 498 13.54 19.94 -16.76
C HIS A 498 15.03 19.58 -16.88
N ASN A 499 15.65 19.01 -15.84
CA ASN A 499 17.09 18.76 -15.79
C ASN A 499 17.40 17.26 -15.64
N PHE A 500 18.33 16.73 -16.45
CA PHE A 500 18.68 15.31 -16.47
C PHE A 500 20.16 15.08 -16.10
N ILE A 501 20.47 14.02 -15.33
CA ILE A 501 21.84 13.52 -15.18
C ILE A 501 21.99 12.18 -15.92
N CYS A 502 23.04 12.04 -16.74
CA CYS A 502 23.40 10.80 -17.43
C CYS A 502 24.85 10.40 -17.11
N PRO A 503 25.10 9.35 -16.30
CA PRO A 503 26.45 8.91 -16.04
C PRO A 503 26.98 7.92 -17.08
N ILE A 504 28.29 7.96 -17.34
CA ILE A 504 28.98 7.09 -18.32
C ILE A 504 30.07 6.29 -17.63
N ALA A 505 30.10 4.97 -17.88
CA ALA A 505 31.19 4.09 -17.47
C ALA A 505 32.23 3.89 -18.60
N SER A 506 33.48 3.62 -18.21
CA SER A 506 34.68 3.52 -19.06
C SER A 506 34.64 2.44 -20.18
N GLU A 507 33.67 1.52 -20.19
CA GLU A 507 33.52 0.53 -21.26
C GLU A 507 32.98 1.11 -22.58
N CYS A 508 32.28 2.26 -22.56
CA CYS A 508 31.78 2.91 -23.79
C CYS A 508 32.89 3.43 -24.72
N GLY A 509 34.04 3.83 -24.16
CA GLY A 509 35.16 4.39 -24.94
C GLY A 509 35.83 3.39 -25.90
N ARG A 510 35.75 2.08 -25.62
CA ARG A 510 36.26 1.04 -26.54
C ARG A 510 35.31 0.77 -27.70
N SER A 511 34.00 0.82 -27.47
CA SER A 511 32.99 0.59 -28.51
C SER A 511 32.98 1.74 -29.53
N TYR A 512 33.09 3.00 -29.07
CA TYR A 512 33.14 4.17 -29.95
C TYR A 512 34.41 4.22 -30.81
N LYS A 513 35.58 3.83 -30.26
CA LYS A 513 36.83 3.70 -31.04
C LYS A 513 36.75 2.63 -32.14
N ASN A 514 36.00 1.56 -31.90
CA ASN A 514 35.80 0.51 -32.91
C ASN A 514 34.77 0.94 -33.96
N TRP A 515 33.75 1.71 -33.58
CA TRP A 515 32.76 2.25 -34.50
C TRP A 515 33.34 3.35 -35.39
N SER A 516 34.09 4.32 -34.85
CA SER A 516 34.74 5.37 -35.65
C SER A 516 35.86 4.85 -36.56
N ARG A 517 36.48 3.71 -36.22
CA ARG A 517 37.42 2.98 -37.11
C ARG A 517 36.72 2.20 -38.21
N ARG A 518 35.46 1.79 -38.02
CA ARG A 518 34.64 1.14 -39.06
C ARG A 518 34.01 2.18 -39.99
N ALA A 519 33.48 3.27 -39.45
CA ALA A 519 32.93 4.39 -40.23
C ALA A 519 33.98 5.01 -41.16
N ARG A 520 35.20 5.31 -40.66
CA ARG A 520 36.30 5.79 -41.51
C ARG A 520 36.82 4.78 -42.54
N ARG A 521 36.51 3.49 -42.39
CA ARG A 521 36.89 2.46 -43.36
C ARG A 521 35.83 2.26 -44.46
N CYS A 522 34.63 2.79 -44.26
CA CYS A 522 33.54 2.80 -45.25
C CYS A 522 33.51 4.08 -46.10
N GLU A 523 34.28 5.12 -45.75
CA GLU A 523 34.43 6.34 -46.56
C GLU A 523 35.66 6.33 -47.49
N VAL A 524 36.47 5.26 -47.48
CA VAL A 524 37.65 5.09 -48.37
C VAL A 524 37.59 3.76 -49.14
N GLY A 525 36.40 3.36 -49.56
CA GLY A 525 36.18 2.14 -50.34
C GLY A 525 35.31 2.42 -51.55
#